data_AF-A0A1D6K7Y3-F1
#
_entry.id   AF-A0A1D6K7Y3-F1
#
_cell.length_a   1.000
_cell.length_b   1.000
_cell.length_c   1.000
_cell.angle_alpha   90.00
_cell.angle_beta   90.00
_cell.angle_gamma   90.00
#
_symmetry.space_group_name_H-M   'P 1'
#
loop_
_entity.id
_entity.type
_entity.pdbx_description
1 polymer ?
#
loop_
_entity_poly.entity_id
_entity_poly.type
_entity_poly.pdbx_seq_one_letter_code
_entity_poly.pdbx_strand_id
1 'polypeptide(L)'
;MGHHEEMVKGMQLVMELEHDLKVANVICMNGRRHITSSKNEVSRDLVVNVKSKKKQALLDVLPILTELRHALDMQMELETFVEKENYFQAFQLLPEYLQILENYSGLSAVQEMGRGIEAWLVRTIQKLDTHLLGVCHIFDAENYLTVVDAYALMGDVSGMAEKMQSFFLQEVLSRTHYVLKEMLEEEVGNN
;
A
#
# COMPACT_ATOMS: atom_id res chain seq x y z
N MET A 1 -27.75 -77.38 58.24
CA MET A 1 -26.98 -76.16 58.54
C MET A 1 -26.44 -75.45 57.29
N GLY A 2 -26.10 -76.14 56.18
CA GLY A 2 -25.56 -75.48 54.98
C GLY A 2 -26.47 -74.43 54.29
N HIS A 3 -27.79 -74.68 54.20
CA HIS A 3 -28.70 -73.76 53.50
C HIS A 3 -28.88 -72.38 54.15
N HIS A 4 -28.70 -72.25 55.47
CA HIS A 4 -28.80 -70.95 56.14
C HIS A 4 -27.56 -70.10 55.89
N GLU A 5 -26.37 -70.72 55.87
CA GLU A 5 -25.11 -70.04 55.60
C GLU A 5 -25.04 -69.55 54.15
N GLU A 6 -25.53 -70.35 53.19
CA GLU A 6 -25.66 -69.94 51.79
C GLU A 6 -26.64 -68.77 51.61
N MET A 7 -27.78 -68.79 52.32
CA MET A 7 -28.75 -67.70 52.30
C MET A 7 -28.16 -66.39 52.86
N VAL A 8 -27.41 -66.46 53.96
CA VAL A 8 -26.75 -65.27 54.56
C VAL A 8 -25.69 -64.70 53.62
N LYS A 9 -24.86 -65.55 52.98
CA LYS A 9 -23.89 -65.13 51.96
C LYS A 9 -24.57 -64.50 50.75
N GLY A 10 -25.69 -65.06 50.29
CA GLY A 10 -26.51 -64.49 49.22
C GLY A 10 -27.08 -63.12 49.58
N MET A 11 -27.55 -62.92 50.81
CA MET A 11 -28.10 -61.65 51.27
C MET A 11 -27.03 -60.56 51.43
N GLN A 12 -25.84 -60.93 51.90
CA GLN A 12 -24.68 -60.05 51.95
C GLN A 12 -24.27 -59.57 50.55
N LEU A 13 -24.20 -60.48 49.58
CA LEU A 13 -23.91 -60.15 48.19
C LEU A 13 -24.95 -59.20 47.58
N VAL A 14 -26.23 -59.41 47.87
CA VAL A 14 -27.32 -58.52 47.40
C VAL A 14 -27.16 -57.10 47.98
N MET A 15 -26.82 -56.98 49.27
CA MET A 15 -26.59 -55.67 49.89
C MET A 15 -25.38 -54.94 49.29
N GLU A 16 -24.28 -55.67 49.02
CA GLU A 16 -23.10 -55.12 48.35
C GLU A 16 -23.43 -54.66 46.93
N LEU A 17 -24.15 -55.48 46.15
CA LEU A 17 -24.64 -55.12 44.82
C LEU A 17 -25.54 -53.88 44.82
N GLU A 18 -26.45 -53.76 45.80
CA GLU A 18 -27.28 -52.57 45.93
C GLU A 18 -26.46 -51.31 46.24
N HIS A 19 -25.42 -51.42 47.05
CA HIS A 19 -24.52 -50.32 47.35
C HIS A 19 -23.76 -49.89 46.08
N ASP A 20 -23.15 -50.85 45.38
CA ASP A 20 -22.41 -50.61 44.15
C ASP A 20 -23.30 -50.00 43.07
N LEU A 21 -24.56 -50.46 42.94
CA LEU A 21 -25.51 -49.90 41.99
C LEU A 21 -25.86 -48.43 42.31
N LYS A 22 -26.00 -48.08 43.59
CA LYS A 22 -26.22 -46.69 44.04
C LYS A 22 -25.02 -45.81 43.70
N VAL A 23 -23.80 -46.29 43.97
CA VAL A 23 -22.56 -45.58 43.64
C VAL A 23 -22.43 -45.40 42.12
N ALA A 24 -22.62 -46.47 41.35
CA ALA A 24 -22.58 -46.43 39.89
C ALA A 24 -23.63 -45.45 39.31
N ASN A 25 -24.84 -45.41 39.87
CA ASN A 25 -25.87 -44.47 39.45
C ASN A 25 -25.45 -43.00 39.69
N VAL A 26 -24.87 -42.69 40.86
CA VAL A 26 -24.35 -41.35 41.15
C VAL A 26 -23.22 -40.97 40.19
N ILE A 27 -22.30 -41.89 39.92
CA ILE A 27 -21.20 -41.69 38.96
C ILE A 27 -21.78 -41.39 37.57
N CYS A 28 -22.75 -42.18 37.10
CA CYS A 28 -23.40 -41.97 35.80
C CYS A 28 -24.15 -40.64 35.73
N MET A 29 -24.88 -40.27 36.78
CA MET A 29 -25.60 -38.99 36.84
C MET A 29 -24.63 -37.80 36.79
N ASN A 30 -23.57 -37.83 37.58
CA ASN A 30 -22.55 -36.78 37.59
C ASN A 30 -21.80 -36.74 36.24
N GLY A 31 -21.42 -37.89 35.69
CA GLY A 31 -20.79 -38.00 34.38
C GLY A 31 -21.65 -37.38 33.27
N ARG A 32 -22.95 -37.69 33.23
CA ARG A 32 -23.89 -37.05 32.28
C ARG A 32 -23.96 -35.54 32.43
N ARG A 33 -23.95 -35.04 33.67
CA ARG A 33 -23.96 -33.59 33.96
C ARG A 33 -22.67 -32.92 33.48
N HIS A 34 -21.51 -33.51 33.78
CA HIS A 34 -20.22 -33.01 33.31
C HIS A 34 -20.13 -32.98 31.79
N ILE A 35 -20.50 -34.07 31.11
CA ILE A 35 -20.49 -34.12 29.63
C ILE A 35 -21.41 -33.04 29.05
N THR A 36 -22.59 -32.84 29.62
CA THR A 36 -23.52 -31.80 29.15
C THR A 36 -22.92 -30.40 29.35
N SER A 37 -22.30 -30.15 30.50
CA SER A 37 -21.61 -28.88 30.78
C SER A 37 -20.45 -28.63 29.82
N SER A 38 -19.55 -29.60 29.67
CA SER A 38 -18.39 -29.50 28.78
C SER A 38 -18.80 -29.34 27.33
N LYS A 39 -19.87 -30.01 26.87
CA LYS A 39 -20.43 -29.81 25.52
C LYS A 39 -20.84 -28.36 25.30
N ASN A 40 -21.54 -27.75 26.27
CA ASN A 40 -22.01 -26.37 26.15
C ASN A 40 -20.84 -25.38 26.16
N GLU A 41 -19.84 -25.62 27.01
CA GLU A 41 -18.62 -24.82 27.09
C GLU A 41 -17.83 -24.85 25.77
N VAL A 42 -17.53 -26.05 25.26
CA VAL A 42 -16.84 -26.22 23.97
C VAL A 42 -17.62 -25.58 22.83
N SER A 43 -18.95 -25.69 22.83
CA SER A 43 -19.80 -25.06 21.80
C SER A 43 -19.66 -23.54 21.82
N ARG A 44 -19.65 -22.93 23.01
CA ARG A 44 -19.46 -21.48 23.17
C ARG A 44 -18.06 -21.05 22.75
N ASP A 45 -17.05 -21.80 23.15
CA ASP A 45 -15.65 -21.48 22.85
C ASP A 45 -15.35 -21.59 21.36
N LEU A 46 -15.96 -22.56 20.67
CA LEU A 46 -15.84 -22.68 19.22
C LEU A 46 -16.39 -21.45 18.49
N VAL A 47 -17.54 -20.92 18.93
CA VAL A 47 -18.12 -19.69 18.37
C VAL A 47 -17.17 -18.49 18.58
N VAL A 48 -16.59 -18.37 19.76
CA VAL A 48 -15.61 -17.31 20.07
C VAL A 48 -14.35 -17.48 19.22
N ASN A 49 -13.85 -18.70 19.06
CA ASN A 49 -12.66 -19.01 18.27
C ASN A 49 -12.84 -18.61 16.80
N VAL A 50 -13.98 -18.96 16.19
CA VAL A 50 -14.29 -18.55 14.81
C VAL A 50 -14.29 -17.02 14.67
N LYS A 51 -14.93 -16.32 15.61
CA LYS A 51 -14.95 -14.85 15.62
C LYS A 51 -13.56 -14.24 15.84
N SER A 52 -12.76 -14.84 16.73
CA SER A 52 -11.40 -14.39 17.02
C SER A 52 -10.47 -14.58 15.82
N LYS A 53 -10.53 -15.72 15.13
CA LYS A 53 -9.79 -15.96 13.89
C LYS A 53 -10.18 -14.97 12.79
N LYS A 54 -11.47 -14.71 12.61
CA LYS A 54 -11.93 -13.70 11.64
C LYS A 54 -11.41 -12.31 12.02
N LYS A 55 -11.46 -11.94 13.30
CA LYS A 55 -10.91 -10.67 13.79
C LYS A 55 -9.41 -10.58 13.52
N GLN A 56 -8.65 -11.64 13.80
CA GLN A 56 -7.21 -11.65 13.57
C GLN A 56 -6.88 -11.47 12.10
N ALA A 57 -7.53 -12.23 11.20
CA ALA A 57 -7.33 -12.07 9.77
C ALA A 57 -7.63 -10.64 9.28
N LEU A 58 -8.66 -9.98 9.84
CA LEU A 58 -8.94 -8.58 9.52
C LEU A 58 -7.87 -7.62 10.06
N LEU A 59 -7.35 -7.87 11.26
CA LEU A 59 -6.26 -7.07 11.84
C LEU A 59 -4.96 -7.25 11.06
N ASP A 60 -4.71 -8.44 10.51
CA ASP A 60 -3.52 -8.73 9.70
C ASP A 60 -3.59 -8.01 8.34
N VAL A 61 -4.79 -7.87 7.78
CA VAL A 61 -5.00 -7.17 6.48
C VAL A 61 -5.05 -5.65 6.63
N LEU A 62 -5.47 -5.14 7.79
CA LEU A 62 -5.59 -3.71 8.07
C LEU A 62 -4.32 -2.89 7.73
N PRO A 63 -3.10 -3.25 8.19
CA PRO A 63 -1.89 -2.48 7.87
C PRO A 63 -1.60 -2.46 6.37
N ILE A 64 -1.85 -3.56 5.66
CA ILE A 64 -1.67 -3.64 4.19
C ILE A 64 -2.61 -2.63 3.51
N LEU A 65 -3.87 -2.56 3.93
CA LEU A 65 -4.83 -1.60 3.38
C LEU A 65 -4.48 -0.15 3.73
N THR A 66 -3.93 0.10 4.92
CA THR A 66 -3.46 1.44 5.31
C THR A 66 -2.29 1.89 4.45
N GLU A 67 -1.30 1.03 4.20
CA GLU A 67 -0.17 1.34 3.32
C GLU A 67 -0.62 1.55 1.87
N LEU A 68 -1.56 0.73 1.36
CA LEU A 68 -2.11 0.93 0.02
C LEU A 68 -2.86 2.25 -0.10
N ARG A 69 -3.59 2.65 0.93
CA ARG A 69 -4.25 3.96 0.96
C ARG A 69 -3.22 5.09 0.97
N HIS A 70 -2.17 4.95 1.78
CA HIS A 70 -1.07 5.91 1.82
C HIS A 70 -0.41 6.07 0.44
N ALA A 71 -0.17 4.97 -0.28
CA ALA A 71 0.34 5.01 -1.65
C ALA A 71 -0.61 5.74 -2.61
N LEU A 72 -1.93 5.56 -2.50
CA LEU A 72 -2.91 6.29 -3.31
C LEU A 72 -2.93 7.79 -2.98
N ASP A 73 -2.83 8.14 -1.71
CA ASP A 73 -2.76 9.53 -1.27
C ASP A 73 -1.48 10.20 -1.81
N MET A 74 -0.32 9.53 -1.75
CA MET A 74 0.93 9.99 -2.37
C MET A 74 0.81 10.13 -3.90
N GLN A 75 0.13 9.22 -4.58
CA GLN A 75 -0.09 9.32 -6.02
C GLN A 75 -0.88 10.58 -6.37
N MET A 76 -1.93 10.91 -5.61
CA MET A 76 -2.66 12.16 -5.79
C MET A 76 -1.77 13.37 -5.51
N GLU A 77 -0.97 13.34 -4.45
CA GLU A 77 -0.03 14.43 -4.14
C GLU A 77 0.97 14.66 -5.28
N LEU A 78 1.55 13.59 -5.84
CA LEU A 78 2.44 13.65 -7.01
C LEU A 78 1.76 14.33 -8.21
N GLU A 79 0.50 13.99 -8.50
CA GLU A 79 -0.27 14.66 -9.55
C GLU A 79 -0.47 16.16 -9.24
N THR A 80 -0.81 16.51 -7.99
CA THR A 80 -0.96 17.93 -7.61
C THR A 80 0.34 18.73 -7.69
N PHE A 81 1.50 18.12 -7.38
CA PHE A 81 2.79 18.79 -7.49
C PHE A 81 3.15 19.06 -8.95
N VAL A 82 2.86 18.12 -9.85
CA VAL A 82 3.07 18.30 -11.30
C VAL A 82 2.13 19.35 -11.87
N GLU A 83 0.89 19.46 -11.38
CA GLU A 83 -0.03 20.53 -11.79
C GLU A 83 0.42 21.92 -11.33
N LYS A 84 1.09 22.00 -10.17
CA LYS A 84 1.64 23.25 -9.62
C LYS A 84 3.04 23.60 -10.16
N GLU A 85 3.55 22.84 -11.12
CA GLU A 85 4.92 22.97 -11.66
C GLU A 85 6.03 22.82 -10.59
N ASN A 86 5.72 22.25 -9.43
CA ASN A 86 6.69 22.00 -8.37
C ASN A 86 7.32 20.62 -8.54
N TYR A 87 8.16 20.49 -9.56
CA TYR A 87 8.81 19.23 -9.91
C TYR A 87 9.79 18.74 -8.84
N PHE A 88 10.44 19.66 -8.12
CA PHE A 88 11.38 19.32 -7.05
C PHE A 88 10.72 18.46 -5.96
N GLN A 89 9.57 18.91 -5.43
CA GLN A 89 8.84 18.17 -4.40
C GLN A 89 8.30 16.83 -4.91
N ALA A 90 7.87 16.78 -6.18
CA ALA A 90 7.41 15.54 -6.80
C ALA A 90 8.53 14.48 -6.89
N PHE A 91 9.74 14.88 -7.33
CA PHE A 91 10.88 13.97 -7.41
C PHE A 91 11.46 13.58 -6.05
N GLN A 92 11.25 14.39 -5.00
CA GLN A 92 11.61 14.02 -3.63
C GLN A 92 10.68 12.96 -3.02
N LEU A 93 9.38 13.01 -3.33
CA LEU A 93 8.39 12.06 -2.80
C LEU A 93 8.40 10.71 -3.55
N LEU A 94 8.87 10.72 -4.80
CA LEU A 94 8.89 9.55 -5.68
C LEU A 94 9.61 8.31 -5.10
N PRO A 95 10.81 8.40 -4.47
CA PRO A 95 11.49 7.24 -3.92
C PRO A 95 10.72 6.57 -2.79
N GLU A 96 10.04 7.35 -1.95
CA GLU A 96 9.21 6.83 -0.85
C GLU A 96 8.02 6.05 -1.41
N TYR A 97 7.37 6.59 -2.45
CA TYR A 97 6.30 5.89 -3.15
C TYR A 97 6.78 4.58 -3.81
N LEU A 98 7.93 4.60 -4.50
CA LEU A 98 8.51 3.40 -5.13
C LEU A 98 8.85 2.32 -4.09
N GLN A 99 9.35 2.70 -2.92
CA GLN A 99 9.64 1.76 -1.84
C GLN A 99 8.37 1.03 -1.36
N ILE A 100 7.24 1.74 -1.25
CA ILE A 100 5.95 1.12 -0.91
C ILE A 100 5.52 0.14 -2.00
N LEU A 101 5.68 0.49 -3.28
CA LEU A 101 5.35 -0.40 -4.39
C LEU A 101 6.22 -1.68 -4.39
N GLU A 102 7.51 -1.58 -4.09
CA GLU A 102 8.41 -2.74 -4.01
C GLU A 102 8.01 -3.70 -2.89
N ASN A 103 7.70 -3.17 -1.70
CA ASN A 103 7.29 -3.95 -0.53
C ASN A 103 6.03 -4.79 -0.77
N TYR A 104 5.14 -4.33 -1.66
CA TYR A 104 3.86 -4.98 -1.96
C TYR A 104 3.75 -5.48 -3.41
N SER A 105 4.87 -5.71 -4.09
CA SER A 105 4.97 -6.14 -5.49
C SER A 105 4.21 -7.43 -5.86
N GLY A 106 3.86 -8.25 -4.86
CA GLY A 106 3.02 -9.44 -5.03
C GLY A 106 1.53 -9.16 -5.26
N LEU A 107 1.06 -7.93 -5.02
CA LEU A 107 -0.33 -7.54 -5.23
C LEU A 107 -0.54 -7.03 -6.66
N SER A 108 -1.52 -7.59 -7.37
CA SER A 108 -1.87 -7.15 -8.73
C SER A 108 -2.18 -5.65 -8.80
N ALA A 109 -2.86 -5.09 -7.79
CA ALA A 109 -3.15 -3.65 -7.74
C ALA A 109 -1.87 -2.79 -7.75
N VAL A 110 -0.83 -3.22 -7.03
CA VAL A 110 0.45 -2.51 -6.93
C VAL A 110 1.21 -2.58 -8.27
N GLN A 111 1.09 -3.69 -9.00
CA GLN A 111 1.65 -3.82 -10.34
C GLN A 111 0.99 -2.88 -11.36
N GLU A 112 -0.33 -2.69 -11.29
CA GLU A 112 -1.02 -1.68 -12.10
C GLU A 112 -0.54 -0.25 -11.75
N MET A 113 -0.39 0.04 -10.46
CA MET A 113 0.13 1.33 -9.98
C MET A 113 1.56 1.58 -10.47
N GLY A 114 2.41 0.55 -10.49
CA GLY A 114 3.76 0.62 -11.06
C GLY A 114 3.78 0.98 -12.55
N ARG A 115 2.88 0.39 -13.35
CA ARG A 115 2.75 0.80 -14.77
C ARG A 115 2.23 2.23 -14.91
N GLY A 116 1.37 2.65 -13.98
CA GLY A 116 0.92 4.02 -13.86
C GLY A 116 2.07 5.00 -13.62
N ILE A 117 3.01 4.67 -12.73
CA ILE A 117 4.14 5.57 -12.42
C ILE A 117 5.10 5.72 -13.59
N GLU A 118 5.35 4.66 -14.37
CA GLU A 118 6.17 4.76 -15.59
C GLU A 118 5.55 5.74 -16.59
N ALA A 119 4.24 5.63 -16.84
CA ALA A 119 3.52 6.54 -17.72
C ALA A 119 3.50 7.98 -17.16
N TRP A 120 3.38 8.12 -15.84
CA TRP A 120 3.46 9.41 -15.15
C TRP A 120 4.85 10.03 -15.31
N LEU A 121 5.93 9.25 -15.11
CA LEU A 121 7.31 9.72 -15.25
C LEU A 121 7.59 10.27 -16.65
N VAL A 122 7.20 9.54 -17.69
CA VAL A 122 7.35 10.01 -19.08
C VAL A 122 6.64 11.34 -19.29
N ARG A 123 5.40 11.47 -18.79
CA ARG A 123 4.62 12.71 -18.91
C ARG A 123 5.22 13.87 -18.12
N THR A 124 5.71 13.61 -16.91
CA THR A 124 6.32 14.62 -16.03
C THR A 124 7.63 15.12 -16.61
N ILE A 125 8.47 14.24 -17.16
CA ILE A 125 9.70 14.63 -17.86
C ILE A 125 9.39 15.50 -19.08
N GLN A 126 8.39 15.12 -19.88
CA GLN A 126 7.97 15.96 -21.02
C GLN A 126 7.50 17.34 -20.59
N LYS A 127 6.72 17.44 -19.50
CA LYS A 127 6.29 18.73 -18.95
C LYS A 127 7.46 19.56 -18.42
N LEU A 128 8.41 18.92 -17.73
CA LEU A 128 9.64 19.57 -17.27
C LEU A 128 10.47 20.10 -18.45
N ASP A 129 10.61 19.32 -19.52
CA ASP A 129 11.30 19.76 -20.74
C ASP A 129 10.62 20.98 -21.38
N THR A 130 9.29 21.01 -21.43
CA THR A 130 8.55 22.18 -21.95
C THR A 130 8.68 23.41 -21.05
N HIS A 131 8.74 23.20 -19.73
CA HIS A 131 8.94 24.29 -18.78
C HIS A 131 10.38 24.83 -18.90
N LEU A 132 11.39 23.96 -19.06
CA LEU A 132 12.77 24.35 -19.33
C LEU A 132 12.88 25.18 -20.61
N LEU A 133 12.19 24.79 -21.70
CA LEU A 133 12.14 25.58 -22.93
C LEU A 133 11.58 26.99 -22.67
N GLY A 134 10.49 27.10 -21.91
CA GLY A 134 9.88 28.39 -21.53
C GLY A 134 10.84 29.27 -20.72
N VAL A 135 11.53 28.70 -19.73
CA VAL A 135 12.52 29.42 -18.93
C VAL A 135 13.70 29.88 -19.80
N CYS A 136 14.14 29.09 -20.79
CA CYS A 136 15.21 29.50 -21.72
C CYS A 136 14.81 30.71 -22.60
N HIS A 137 13.51 30.94 -22.84
CA HIS A 137 13.02 32.11 -23.57
C HIS A 137 12.91 33.36 -22.68
N ILE A 138 12.51 33.21 -21.42
CA ILE A 138 12.19 34.33 -20.51
C ILE A 138 13.38 34.70 -19.61
N PHE A 139 14.38 33.81 -19.46
CA PHE A 139 15.56 33.98 -18.59
C PHE A 139 15.21 34.36 -17.15
N ASP A 140 14.23 33.68 -16.57
CA ASP A 140 13.90 33.84 -15.16
C ASP A 140 14.82 32.98 -14.27
N ALA A 141 15.62 33.64 -13.44
CA ALA A 141 16.65 33.00 -12.62
C ALA A 141 16.06 32.09 -11.53
N GLU A 142 14.90 32.43 -10.94
CA GLU A 142 14.31 31.61 -9.87
C GLU A 142 13.73 30.31 -10.42
N ASN A 143 12.99 30.39 -11.53
CA ASN A 143 12.44 29.21 -12.21
C ASN A 143 13.53 28.35 -12.86
N TYR A 144 14.66 28.93 -13.27
CA TYR A 144 15.79 28.15 -13.75
C TYR A 144 16.39 27.28 -12.65
N LEU A 145 16.50 27.80 -11.43
CA LEU A 145 17.05 27.07 -10.28
C LEU A 145 16.18 25.86 -9.92
N THR A 146 14.86 26.04 -9.89
CA THR A 146 13.91 24.94 -9.57
C THR A 146 13.95 23.82 -10.61
N VAL A 147 14.09 24.17 -11.89
CA VAL A 147 14.23 23.20 -12.99
C VAL A 147 15.55 22.44 -12.89
N VAL A 148 16.67 23.16 -12.66
CA VAL A 148 17.99 22.54 -12.50
C VAL A 148 18.01 21.60 -11.30
N ASP A 149 17.43 22.00 -10.17
CA ASP A 149 17.33 21.15 -8.98
C ASP A 149 16.49 19.89 -9.25
N ALA A 150 15.41 19.99 -10.04
CA ALA A 150 14.62 18.84 -10.45
C ALA A 150 15.40 17.86 -11.35
N TYR A 151 16.18 18.35 -12.32
CA TYR A 151 17.05 17.50 -13.15
C TYR A 151 18.20 16.88 -12.34
N ALA A 152 18.74 17.62 -11.36
CA ALA A 152 19.77 17.12 -10.46
C ALA A 152 19.24 15.97 -9.58
N LEU A 153 18.03 16.11 -9.04
CA LEU A 153 17.35 15.04 -8.29
C LEU A 153 17.03 13.82 -9.17
N MET A 154 16.68 14.04 -10.43
CA MET A 154 16.46 12.96 -11.41
C MET A 154 17.75 12.24 -11.79
N GLY A 155 18.90 12.88 -11.60
CA GLY A 155 20.22 12.36 -11.98
C GLY A 155 20.56 12.53 -13.47
N ASP A 156 19.74 13.24 -14.26
CA ASP A 156 19.96 13.46 -15.70
C ASP A 156 20.56 14.85 -15.99
N VAL A 157 21.76 15.09 -15.44
CA VAL A 157 22.47 16.37 -15.63
C VAL A 157 23.02 16.51 -17.07
N SER A 158 23.40 15.40 -17.71
CA SER A 158 23.88 15.40 -19.09
C SER A 158 22.77 15.70 -20.10
N GLY A 159 21.59 15.07 -19.95
CA GLY A 159 20.45 15.30 -20.83
C GLY A 159 19.92 16.72 -20.69
N MET A 160 19.91 17.27 -19.46
CA MET A 160 19.63 18.68 -19.22
C MET A 160 20.60 19.59 -19.99
N ALA A 161 21.92 19.35 -19.89
CA ALA A 161 22.92 20.18 -20.53
C ALA A 161 22.78 20.19 -22.06
N GLU A 162 22.53 19.03 -22.69
CA GLU A 162 22.27 18.93 -24.13
C GLU A 162 20.99 19.67 -24.54
N LYS A 163 19.90 19.49 -23.78
CA LYS A 163 18.62 20.17 -24.06
C LYS A 163 18.74 21.69 -23.92
N MET A 164 19.41 22.18 -22.87
CA MET A 164 19.68 23.61 -22.71
C MET A 164 20.48 24.18 -23.87
N GLN A 165 21.56 23.50 -24.29
CA GLN A 165 22.34 23.95 -25.44
C GLN A 165 21.47 24.04 -26.71
N SER A 166 20.63 23.04 -26.94
CA SER A 166 19.70 23.02 -28.09
C SER A 166 18.67 24.15 -28.01
N PHE A 167 18.05 24.36 -26.85
CA PHE A 167 17.03 25.41 -26.67
C PHE A 167 17.62 26.81 -26.80
N PHE A 168 18.81 27.05 -26.22
CA PHE A 168 19.51 28.33 -26.40
C PHE A 168 19.89 28.58 -27.85
N LEU A 169 20.41 27.57 -28.55
CA LEU A 169 20.74 27.71 -29.97
C LEU A 169 19.50 28.05 -30.81
N GLN A 170 18.38 27.38 -30.55
CA GLN A 170 17.12 27.65 -31.23
C GLN A 170 16.64 29.09 -31.00
N GLU A 171 16.72 29.59 -29.77
CA GLU A 171 16.28 30.97 -29.47
C GLU A 171 17.20 32.02 -30.12
N VAL A 172 18.52 31.80 -30.08
CA VAL A 172 19.48 32.70 -30.74
C VAL A 172 19.23 32.76 -32.25
N LEU A 173 19.00 31.61 -32.89
CA LEU A 173 18.67 31.54 -34.32
C LEU A 173 17.35 32.26 -34.63
N SER A 174 16.33 32.06 -33.81
CA SER A 174 15.02 32.71 -33.93
C SER A 174 15.13 34.23 -33.84
N ARG A 175 15.81 34.76 -32.81
CA ARG A 175 16.00 36.21 -32.65
C ARG A 175 16.87 36.80 -33.76
N THR A 176 17.92 36.10 -34.18
CA THR A 176 18.77 36.56 -35.29
C THR A 176 17.95 36.69 -36.58
N HIS A 177 17.12 35.68 -36.88
CA HIS A 177 16.22 35.73 -38.04
C HIS A 177 15.18 36.86 -37.93
N TYR A 178 14.61 37.09 -36.75
CA TYR A 178 13.68 38.20 -36.52
C TYR A 178 14.34 39.56 -36.78
N VAL A 179 15.52 39.81 -36.21
CA VAL A 179 16.25 41.09 -36.39
C VAL A 179 16.64 41.29 -37.86
N LEU A 180 17.12 40.26 -38.54
CA LEU A 180 17.44 40.34 -39.97
C LEU A 180 16.21 40.69 -40.82
N LYS A 181 15.06 40.11 -40.49
CA LYS A 181 13.80 40.42 -41.16
C LYS A 181 13.35 41.86 -40.91
N GLU A 182 13.45 42.34 -39.67
CA GLU A 182 13.10 43.71 -39.29
C GLU A 182 13.98 44.73 -40.02
N MET A 183 15.30 44.50 -40.10
CA MET A 183 16.21 45.36 -40.89
C MET A 183 15.87 45.36 -42.39
N LEU A 184 15.48 44.22 -42.96
CA LEU A 184 15.07 44.13 -44.37
C LEU A 184 13.75 44.87 -44.65
N GLU A 185 12.80 44.84 -43.71
CA GLU A 185 11.54 45.57 -43.83
C GLU A 185 11.73 47.09 -43.66
N GLU A 186 12.65 47.52 -42.78
CA GLU A 186 13.04 48.93 -42.64
C GLU A 186 13.74 49.49 -43.89
N GLU A 187 14.53 48.69 -44.61
CA GLU A 187 15.15 49.12 -45.87
C GLU A 187 14.14 49.23 -47.03
N VAL A 188 13.04 48.46 -47.01
CA VAL A 188 12.00 48.52 -48.05
C VAL A 188 11.01 49.67 -47.81
N GLY A 189 10.85 50.12 -46.55
CA GLY A 189 9.97 51.26 -46.20
C GLY A 189 10.59 52.64 -46.34
N ASN A 190 11.92 52.75 -46.52
CA ASN A 190 12.67 54.01 -46.62
C ASN A 190 13.09 54.40 -48.06
N ASN A 191 12.51 53.75 -49.09
CA ASN A 191 12.62 54.14 -50.50
C ASN A 191 11.26 54.58 -51.05
#